data_AF-A0AAU5TKS7-F1
#
_entry.id   AF-A0AAU5TKS7-F1
#
_cell.length_a   1.000
_cell.length_b   1.000
_cell.length_c   1.000
_cell.angle_alpha   90.00
_cell.angle_beta   90.00
_cell.angle_gamma   90.00
#
_symmetry.space_group_name_H-M   'P 1'
#
loop_
_entity.id
_entity.type
_entity.pdbx_description
1 polymer ?
#
loop_
_entity_poly.entity_id
_entity_poly.type
_entity_poly.pdbx_seq_one_letter_code
_entity_poly.pdbx_strand_id
1 'polypeptide(L)'
;MTDRLRAIEGLALVAALTAVFDGVHGLGDQFVQNSHDASTKGMHGSHLVYKNDGSPVTEDPWRHGPEGRTCTASAYGRRSVSRHVASYSTVQLASTLAVTRTLGYRVPATALLTSAAINAVTHGILDRRDPLIWLAEKAGKGGYIKHATVVRKAGGEGTEYPKAVQDVSGPGTALMELDQAAHRAIGVAAALVTTWFTLRKGDRR
;
A
#
# COMPACT_ATOMS: atom_id res chain seq x y z
N MET A 1 -26.86 -4.13 30.97
CA MET A 1 -26.01 -5.29 30.57
C MET A 1 -25.69 -5.28 29.07
N THR A 2 -26.60 -4.83 28.22
CA THR A 2 -26.45 -4.71 26.76
C THR A 2 -25.25 -3.88 26.30
N ASP A 3 -24.96 -2.75 26.96
CA ASP A 3 -23.85 -1.87 26.56
C ASP A 3 -22.47 -2.48 26.76
N ARG A 4 -22.30 -3.25 27.85
CA ARG A 4 -21.04 -3.95 28.13
C ARG A 4 -20.80 -5.06 27.11
N LEU A 5 -21.83 -5.81 26.72
CA LEU A 5 -21.72 -6.86 25.71
C LEU A 5 -21.34 -6.28 24.34
N ARG A 6 -21.96 -5.16 23.94
CA ARG A 6 -21.60 -4.45 22.70
C ARG A 6 -20.18 -3.90 22.69
N ALA A 7 -19.72 -3.38 23.83
CA ALA A 7 -18.34 -2.91 23.95
C ALA A 7 -17.34 -4.07 23.78
N ILE A 8 -17.64 -5.24 24.36
CA ILE A 8 -16.82 -6.46 24.21
C ILE A 8 -16.82 -6.93 22.75
N GLU A 9 -17.98 -6.97 22.09
CA GLU A 9 -18.09 -7.33 20.66
C GLU A 9 -17.28 -6.37 19.78
N GLY A 10 -17.36 -5.06 20.04
CA GLY A 10 -16.61 -4.05 19.33
C GLY A 10 -15.10 -4.22 19.49
N LEU A 11 -14.63 -4.41 20.72
CA LEU A 11 -13.22 -4.66 21.00
C LEU A 11 -12.73 -5.94 20.32
N ALA A 12 -13.50 -7.02 20.38
CA ALA A 12 -13.17 -8.29 19.75
C ALA A 12 -13.07 -8.15 18.22
N LEU A 13 -14.04 -7.48 17.59
CA LEU A 13 -14.03 -7.29 16.14
C LEU A 13 -12.87 -6.39 15.69
N VAL A 14 -12.62 -5.27 16.38
CA VAL A 14 -11.47 -4.40 16.06
C VAL A 14 -10.16 -5.16 16.21
N ALA A 15 -9.99 -5.92 17.29
CA ALA A 15 -8.77 -6.69 17.53
C ALA A 15 -8.56 -7.76 16.44
N ALA A 16 -9.61 -8.51 16.09
CA ALA A 16 -9.55 -9.52 15.04
C ALA A 16 -9.21 -8.91 13.68
N LEU A 17 -9.90 -7.84 13.28
CA LEU A 17 -9.63 -7.18 12.00
C LEU A 17 -8.23 -6.55 11.96
N THR A 18 -7.77 -5.94 13.05
CA THR A 18 -6.41 -5.39 13.15
C THR A 18 -5.36 -6.47 12.98
N ALA A 19 -5.50 -7.60 13.67
CA ALA A 19 -4.57 -8.73 13.55
C ALA A 19 -4.56 -9.31 12.13
N VAL A 20 -5.73 -9.43 11.49
CA VAL A 20 -5.83 -9.87 10.09
C VAL A 20 -5.13 -8.88 9.17
N PHE A 21 -5.39 -7.58 9.30
CA PHE A 21 -4.82 -6.57 8.41
C PHE A 21 -3.31 -6.49 8.56
N ASP A 22 -2.77 -6.53 9.77
CA ASP A 22 -1.33 -6.59 10.01
C ASP A 22 -0.71 -7.84 9.39
N GLY A 23 -1.32 -9.02 9.63
CA GLY A 23 -0.82 -10.30 9.12
C GLY A 23 -0.84 -10.42 7.59
N VAL A 24 -1.87 -9.88 6.93
CA VAL A 24 -2.00 -9.96 5.45
C VAL A 24 -1.39 -8.77 4.71
N HIS A 25 -0.94 -7.73 5.43
CA HIS A 25 -0.31 -6.56 4.82
C HIS A 25 0.87 -6.95 3.93
N GLY A 26 1.83 -7.70 4.50
CA GLY A 26 3.01 -8.17 3.76
C GLY A 26 2.64 -9.10 2.59
N LEU A 27 1.60 -9.92 2.72
CA LEU A 27 1.10 -10.75 1.62
C LEU A 27 0.61 -9.86 0.45
N GLY A 28 -0.17 -8.82 0.73
CA GLY A 28 -0.66 -7.89 -0.28
C GLY A 28 0.47 -7.11 -0.95
N ASP A 29 1.33 -6.50 -0.14
CA ASP A 29 2.35 -5.54 -0.62
C ASP A 29 3.62 -6.19 -1.17
N GLN A 30 3.94 -7.42 -0.79
CA GLN A 30 5.22 -8.03 -1.17
C GLN A 30 5.05 -9.25 -2.08
N PHE A 31 3.98 -10.03 -1.90
CA PHE A 31 3.76 -11.26 -2.66
C PHE A 31 2.77 -11.08 -3.81
N VAL A 32 1.62 -10.44 -3.53
CA VAL A 32 0.55 -10.27 -4.53
C VAL A 32 0.83 -9.08 -5.44
N GLN A 33 1.47 -8.03 -4.92
CA GLN A 33 1.85 -6.87 -5.69
C GLN A 33 2.74 -7.27 -6.89
N ASN A 34 2.39 -6.74 -8.07
CA ASN A 34 3.23 -6.90 -9.24
C ASN A 34 4.55 -6.12 -9.07
N SER A 35 5.68 -6.76 -9.38
CA SER A 35 7.01 -6.15 -9.22
C SER A 35 7.20 -4.86 -10.01
N HIS A 36 6.56 -4.75 -11.19
CA HIS A 36 6.59 -3.52 -11.98
C HIS A 36 5.88 -2.39 -11.23
N ASP A 37 4.64 -2.63 -10.78
CA ASP A 37 3.85 -1.67 -10.01
C ASP A 37 4.59 -1.24 -8.72
N ALA A 38 5.35 -2.14 -8.07
CA ALA A 38 6.18 -1.82 -6.91
C ALA A 38 7.29 -0.81 -7.22
N SER A 39 7.94 -0.95 -8.36
CA SER A 39 9.01 -0.06 -8.80
C SER A 39 8.50 1.29 -9.34
N THR A 40 7.27 1.36 -9.84
CA THR A 40 6.76 2.52 -10.58
C THR A 40 5.65 3.29 -9.88
N LYS A 41 5.01 2.74 -8.84
CA LYS A 41 3.92 3.43 -8.10
C LYS A 41 4.34 4.75 -7.48
N GLY A 42 5.64 4.98 -7.26
CA GLY A 42 6.21 6.24 -6.80
C GLY A 42 6.59 7.24 -7.90
N MET A 43 6.40 6.94 -9.20
CA MET A 43 6.84 7.83 -10.28
C MET A 43 6.03 9.12 -10.35
N HIS A 44 6.70 10.27 -10.45
CA HIS A 44 6.11 11.60 -10.63
C HIS A 44 6.88 12.40 -11.69
N GLY A 45 6.20 13.30 -12.37
CA GLY A 45 6.80 14.23 -13.33
C GLY A 45 5.99 14.39 -14.62
N SER A 46 6.29 15.47 -15.33
CA SER A 46 5.76 15.77 -16.66
C SER A 46 6.57 15.13 -17.80
N HIS A 47 7.79 14.65 -17.52
CA HIS A 47 8.61 13.96 -18.50
C HIS A 47 7.91 12.69 -19.00
N LEU A 48 8.20 12.33 -20.25
CA LEU A 48 7.56 11.20 -20.91
C LEU A 48 8.28 9.89 -20.55
N VAL A 49 7.45 8.88 -20.34
CA VAL A 49 7.85 7.48 -20.18
C VAL A 49 7.07 6.60 -21.15
N TYR A 50 7.66 5.49 -21.55
CA TYR A 50 6.97 4.50 -22.36
C TYR A 50 5.88 3.79 -21.53
N LYS A 51 4.68 3.63 -22.10
CA LYS A 51 3.53 2.97 -21.43
C LYS A 51 3.73 1.48 -21.18
N ASN A 52 4.65 0.85 -21.91
CA ASN A 52 4.89 -0.59 -21.81
C ASN A 52 5.69 -0.94 -20.55
N ASP A 53 6.76 -0.19 -20.29
CA ASP A 53 7.75 -0.53 -19.26
C ASP A 53 8.06 0.63 -18.29
N GLY A 54 7.50 1.81 -18.49
CA GLY A 54 7.74 2.99 -17.64
C GLY A 54 9.16 3.57 -17.80
N SER A 55 9.95 3.10 -18.77
CA SER A 55 11.29 3.62 -19.01
C SER A 55 11.24 5.07 -19.54
N PRO A 56 12.20 5.93 -19.17
CA PRO A 56 12.29 7.29 -19.70
C PRO A 56 12.39 7.27 -21.22
N VAL A 57 11.68 8.18 -21.88
CA VAL A 57 11.84 8.38 -23.33
C VAL A 57 13.17 9.10 -23.55
N THR A 58 14.19 8.36 -23.98
CA THR A 58 15.45 8.91 -24.50
C THR A 58 15.25 9.36 -25.95
N GLU A 59 16.12 10.25 -26.44
CA GLU A 59 16.01 10.91 -27.76
C GLU A 59 15.96 9.98 -28.97
N ASP A 60 16.11 8.65 -28.82
CA ASP A 60 15.96 7.68 -29.89
C ASP A 60 14.47 7.31 -30.12
N PRO A 61 13.81 7.86 -31.17
CA PRO A 61 12.35 7.96 -31.26
C PRO A 61 11.69 6.79 -32.01
N TRP A 62 12.45 5.75 -32.39
CA TRP A 62 12.00 4.74 -33.36
C TRP A 62 11.29 3.51 -32.75
N ARG A 63 10.79 3.56 -31.51
CA ARG A 63 9.83 2.54 -31.03
C ARG A 63 8.51 2.74 -31.76
N HIS A 64 8.32 2.02 -32.87
CA HIS A 64 7.06 2.00 -33.60
C HIS A 64 6.07 0.99 -32.99
N GLY A 65 4.78 1.21 -33.24
CA GLY A 65 3.72 0.32 -32.75
C GLY A 65 3.31 0.56 -31.28
N PRO A 66 2.59 -0.38 -30.65
CA PRO A 66 2.07 -0.24 -29.29
C PRO A 66 3.14 0.07 -28.23
N GLU A 67 4.38 -0.37 -28.45
CA GLU A 67 5.51 -0.17 -27.56
C GLU A 67 6.04 1.27 -27.53
N GLY A 68 5.77 2.06 -28.57
CA GLY A 68 6.12 3.47 -28.65
C GLY A 68 5.15 4.41 -27.95
N ARG A 69 4.04 3.91 -27.40
CA ARG A 69 3.04 4.78 -26.76
C ARG A 69 3.63 5.36 -25.48
N THR A 70 3.55 6.67 -25.32
CA THR A 70 4.09 7.37 -24.15
C THR A 70 2.99 7.96 -23.26
N CYS A 71 3.34 8.24 -22.01
CA CYS A 71 2.56 9.07 -21.10
C CYS A 71 3.49 9.79 -20.13
N THR A 72 2.96 10.73 -19.33
CA THR A 72 3.76 11.36 -18.28
C THR A 72 4.09 10.37 -17.17
N ALA A 73 5.25 10.53 -16.52
CA ALA A 73 5.63 9.72 -15.37
C ALA A 73 4.56 9.74 -14.26
N SER A 74 3.93 10.89 -14.00
CA SER A 74 2.82 10.98 -13.05
C SER A 74 1.59 10.15 -13.46
N ALA A 75 1.24 10.11 -14.75
CA ALA A 75 0.12 9.28 -15.22
C ALA A 75 0.44 7.79 -15.09
N TYR A 76 1.68 7.40 -15.41
CA TYR A 76 2.17 6.03 -15.26
C TYR A 76 2.14 5.58 -13.80
N GLY A 77 2.69 6.40 -12.89
CA GLY A 77 2.74 6.11 -11.47
C GLY A 77 1.33 6.03 -10.84
N ARG A 78 0.39 6.89 -11.26
CA ARG A 78 -1.02 6.78 -10.84
C ARG A 78 -1.66 5.47 -11.25
N ARG A 79 -1.42 5.01 -12.49
CA ARG A 79 -1.92 3.71 -12.94
C ARG A 79 -1.33 2.56 -12.12
N SER A 80 -0.04 2.63 -11.85
CA SER A 80 0.69 1.61 -11.10
C SER A 80 0.17 1.50 -9.66
N VAL A 81 -0.01 2.63 -8.97
CA VAL A 81 -0.59 2.63 -7.62
C VAL A 81 -2.05 2.17 -7.62
N SER A 82 -2.86 2.52 -8.63
CA SER A 82 -4.25 2.05 -8.71
C SER A 82 -4.34 0.54 -8.87
N ARG A 83 -3.47 -0.07 -9.68
CA ARG A 83 -3.40 -1.54 -9.82
C ARG A 83 -3.00 -2.20 -8.51
N HIS A 84 -1.96 -1.67 -7.87
CA HIS A 84 -1.50 -2.14 -6.57
C HIS A 84 -2.59 -2.08 -5.50
N VAL A 85 -3.22 -0.91 -5.35
CA VAL A 85 -4.30 -0.71 -4.38
C VAL A 85 -5.48 -1.65 -4.66
N ALA A 86 -5.81 -1.91 -5.93
CA ALA A 86 -6.86 -2.86 -6.28
C ALA A 86 -6.51 -4.30 -5.86
N SER A 87 -5.28 -4.75 -6.10
CA SER A 87 -4.83 -6.08 -5.64
C SER A 87 -4.79 -6.17 -4.12
N TYR A 88 -4.25 -5.15 -3.44
CA TYR A 88 -4.19 -5.09 -1.99
C TYR A 88 -5.60 -5.09 -1.36
N SER A 89 -6.52 -4.27 -1.87
CA SER A 89 -7.91 -4.22 -1.40
C SER A 89 -8.60 -5.58 -1.56
N THR A 90 -8.29 -6.30 -2.64
CA THR A 90 -8.82 -7.65 -2.87
C THR A 90 -8.34 -8.62 -1.79
N VAL A 91 -7.03 -8.63 -1.50
CA VAL A 91 -6.45 -9.46 -0.43
C VAL A 91 -7.08 -9.15 0.92
N GLN A 92 -7.17 -7.86 1.27
CA GLN A 92 -7.74 -7.45 2.55
C GLN A 92 -9.22 -7.83 2.68
N LEU A 93 -10.04 -7.59 1.64
CA LEU A 93 -11.45 -7.94 1.64
C LEU A 93 -11.67 -9.45 1.70
N ALA A 94 -10.93 -10.22 0.90
CA ALA A 94 -11.00 -11.68 0.92
C ALA A 94 -10.65 -12.22 2.31
N SER A 95 -9.59 -11.70 2.93
CA SER A 95 -9.14 -12.10 4.27
C SER A 95 -10.15 -11.74 5.35
N THR A 96 -10.73 -10.54 5.28
CA THR A 96 -11.80 -10.09 6.17
C THR A 96 -13.00 -11.05 6.10
N LEU A 97 -13.45 -11.33 4.87
CA LEU A 97 -14.59 -12.21 4.64
C LEU A 97 -14.31 -13.63 5.08
N ALA A 98 -13.12 -14.16 4.80
CA ALA A 98 -12.71 -15.50 5.21
C ALA A 98 -12.74 -15.64 6.73
N VAL A 99 -12.08 -14.75 7.47
CA VAL A 99 -12.00 -14.83 8.94
C VAL A 99 -13.36 -14.61 9.57
N THR A 100 -14.07 -13.54 9.19
CA THR A 100 -15.36 -13.21 9.82
C THR A 100 -16.40 -14.29 9.54
N ARG A 101 -16.53 -14.79 8.30
CA ARG A 101 -17.50 -15.83 7.99
C ARG A 101 -17.16 -17.18 8.60
N THR A 102 -15.89 -17.56 8.67
CA THR A 102 -15.46 -18.80 9.33
C THR A 102 -15.82 -18.80 10.81
N LEU A 103 -15.75 -17.64 11.47
CA LEU A 103 -16.12 -17.46 12.87
C LEU A 103 -17.62 -17.17 13.07
N GLY A 104 -18.45 -17.31 12.03
CA GLY A 104 -19.89 -17.08 12.11
C GLY A 104 -20.31 -15.61 12.21
N TYR A 105 -19.37 -14.66 12.06
CA TYR A 105 -19.62 -13.23 12.14
C TYR A 105 -19.89 -12.64 10.75
N ARG A 106 -20.97 -11.86 10.61
CA ARG A 106 -21.35 -11.24 9.33
C ARG A 106 -21.19 -9.73 9.39
N VAL A 107 -20.11 -9.24 8.80
CA VAL A 107 -19.91 -7.80 8.59
C VAL A 107 -20.86 -7.30 7.50
N PRO A 108 -21.63 -6.22 7.73
CA PRO A 108 -22.48 -5.64 6.70
C PRO A 108 -21.68 -5.20 5.47
N ALA A 109 -22.20 -5.49 4.27
CA ALA A 109 -21.53 -5.14 3.01
C ALA A 109 -21.19 -3.64 2.91
N THR A 110 -22.07 -2.77 3.41
CA THR A 110 -21.82 -1.32 3.45
C THR A 110 -20.64 -0.96 4.34
N ALA A 111 -20.48 -1.62 5.49
CA ALA A 111 -19.34 -1.38 6.39
C ALA A 111 -18.02 -1.82 5.73
N LEU A 112 -18.04 -2.98 5.06
CA LEU A 112 -16.88 -3.48 4.31
C LEU A 112 -16.48 -2.52 3.18
N LEU A 113 -17.43 -2.13 2.32
CA LEU A 113 -17.15 -1.29 1.16
C LEU A 113 -16.69 0.12 1.55
N THR A 114 -17.32 0.75 2.56
CA THR A 114 -16.91 2.07 3.04
C THR A 114 -15.49 2.02 3.61
N SER A 115 -15.19 1.01 4.42
CA SER A 115 -13.87 0.89 5.05
C SER A 115 -12.79 0.53 4.02
N ALA A 116 -13.10 -0.34 3.05
CA ALA A 116 -12.21 -0.65 1.94
C ALA A 116 -11.93 0.59 1.08
N ALA A 117 -12.93 1.42 0.79
CA ALA A 117 -12.74 2.65 0.03
C ALA A 117 -11.82 3.64 0.76
N ILE A 118 -12.05 3.85 2.07
CA ILE A 118 -11.20 4.72 2.89
C ILE A 118 -9.76 4.18 2.89
N ASN A 119 -9.60 2.89 3.20
CA ASN A 119 -8.29 2.25 3.24
C ASN A 119 -7.57 2.34 1.90
N ALA A 120 -8.24 2.01 0.80
CA ALA A 120 -7.69 2.06 -0.56
C ALA A 120 -7.19 3.46 -0.93
N VAL A 121 -7.96 4.51 -0.61
CA VAL A 121 -7.57 5.89 -0.87
C VAL A 121 -6.35 6.28 -0.05
N THR A 122 -6.36 6.03 1.26
CA THR A 122 -5.25 6.41 2.13
C THR A 122 -3.97 5.61 1.82
N HIS A 123 -4.09 4.32 1.54
CA HIS A 123 -2.98 3.46 1.09
C HIS A 123 -2.39 3.98 -0.21
N GLY A 124 -3.26 4.27 -1.19
CA GLY A 124 -2.84 4.82 -2.47
C GLY A 124 -2.17 6.19 -2.37
N ILE A 125 -2.56 7.04 -1.41
CA ILE A 125 -1.89 8.32 -1.16
C ILE A 125 -0.49 8.10 -0.58
N LEU A 126 -0.33 7.21 0.41
CA LEU A 126 0.97 6.94 1.02
C LEU A 126 1.95 6.28 0.04
N ASP A 127 1.46 5.37 -0.80
CA ASP A 127 2.26 4.69 -1.82
C ASP A 127 2.82 5.62 -2.91
N ARG A 128 2.35 6.87 -2.96
CA ARG A 128 2.95 7.94 -3.78
C ARG A 128 4.18 8.57 -3.14
N ARG A 129 4.56 8.14 -1.93
CA ARG A 129 5.77 8.48 -1.14
C ARG A 129 5.86 9.94 -0.67
N ASP A 130 5.57 10.92 -1.52
CA ASP A 130 5.71 12.35 -1.16
C ASP A 130 4.89 12.73 0.09
N PRO A 131 3.63 12.27 0.26
CA PRO A 131 2.86 12.58 1.47
C PRO A 131 3.49 11.98 2.73
N LEU A 132 4.03 10.76 2.63
CA LEU A 132 4.72 10.08 3.72
C LEU A 132 6.02 10.80 4.11
N ILE A 133 6.82 11.19 3.11
CA ILE A 133 8.07 11.94 3.32
C ILE A 133 7.76 13.28 3.99
N TRP A 134 6.74 14.00 3.49
CA TRP A 134 6.30 15.26 4.08
C TRP A 134 5.86 15.08 5.55
N LEU A 135 5.06 14.05 5.85
CA LEU A 135 4.65 13.73 7.23
C LEU A 135 5.86 13.41 8.12
N ALA A 136 6.81 12.63 7.62
CA ALA A 136 8.02 12.26 8.33
C ALA A 136 8.90 13.49 8.61
N GLU A 137 9.06 14.40 7.65
CA GLU A 137 9.77 15.67 7.84
C GLU A 137 9.09 16.54 8.91
N LYS A 138 7.76 16.65 8.87
CA LYS A 138 6.99 17.37 9.91
C LYS A 138 7.12 16.74 11.29
N ALA A 139 7.29 15.43 11.36
CA ALA A 139 7.56 14.69 12.59
C ALA A 139 9.04 14.70 13.02
N GLY A 140 9.91 15.48 12.37
CA GLY A 140 11.33 15.58 12.69
C GLY A 140 12.15 14.35 12.29
N LYS A 141 11.64 13.48 11.40
CA LYS A 141 12.28 12.23 10.96
C LYS A 141 13.11 12.38 9.69
N GLY A 142 13.29 13.60 9.16
CA GLY A 142 14.11 13.84 7.97
C GLY A 142 15.56 13.36 8.13
N GLY A 143 16.17 13.53 9.30
CA GLY A 143 17.52 13.01 9.59
C GLY A 143 17.58 11.48 9.60
N TYR A 144 16.52 10.83 10.11
CA TYR A 144 16.40 9.37 10.11
C TYR A 144 16.33 8.81 8.69
N ILE A 145 15.49 9.39 7.84
CA ILE A 145 15.37 9.00 6.41
C ILE A 145 16.70 9.15 5.68
N LYS A 146 17.41 10.26 5.89
CA LYS A 146 18.70 10.53 5.22
C LYS A 146 19.82 9.59 5.68
N HIS A 147 19.80 9.15 6.93
CA HIS A 147 20.89 8.37 7.51
C HIS A 147 20.69 6.85 7.34
N ALA A 148 19.50 6.34 7.65
CA ALA A 148 19.21 4.90 7.61
C ALA A 148 18.86 4.45 6.19
N THR A 149 19.91 4.35 5.37
CA THR A 149 19.87 3.85 3.99
C THR A 149 20.61 2.51 3.90
N VAL A 150 20.53 1.83 2.76
CA VAL A 150 21.23 0.55 2.54
C VAL A 150 22.07 0.60 1.27
N VAL A 151 23.12 -0.22 1.21
CA VAL A 151 23.92 -0.40 -0.01
C VAL A 151 23.52 -1.72 -0.66
N ARG A 152 23.07 -1.65 -1.92
CA ARG A 152 22.71 -2.81 -2.74
C ARG A 152 23.86 -3.19 -3.67
N LYS A 153 23.90 -4.48 -3.98
CA LYS A 153 24.72 -5.04 -5.06
C LYS A 153 24.04 -4.73 -6.39
N ALA A 154 24.65 -3.90 -7.24
CA ALA A 154 24.19 -3.67 -8.61
C ALA A 154 25.04 -4.46 -9.61
N GLY A 155 24.39 -5.29 -10.42
CA GLY A 155 25.01 -6.21 -11.38
C GLY A 155 24.14 -7.46 -11.54
N GLY A 156 24.06 -8.01 -12.76
CA GLY A 156 23.38 -9.28 -13.02
C GLY A 156 24.20 -10.47 -12.53
N GLU A 157 23.64 -11.68 -12.66
CA GLU A 157 24.44 -12.90 -12.51
C GLU A 157 25.67 -12.85 -13.43
N GLY A 158 26.84 -13.17 -12.88
CA GLY A 158 28.10 -13.26 -13.65
C GLY A 158 28.91 -11.97 -13.78
N THR A 159 28.55 -10.86 -13.13
CA THR A 159 29.41 -9.65 -13.12
C THR A 159 30.55 -9.76 -12.09
N GLU A 160 31.77 -9.39 -12.49
CA GLU A 160 32.96 -9.26 -11.64
C GLU A 160 32.74 -8.16 -10.59
N TYR A 161 32.29 -8.56 -9.40
CA TYR A 161 31.88 -7.71 -8.27
C TYR A 161 30.75 -6.70 -8.56
N PRO A 162 29.58 -6.83 -7.90
CA PRO A 162 28.48 -5.88 -8.10
C PRO A 162 28.84 -4.50 -7.56
N LYS A 163 28.61 -3.45 -8.37
CA LYS A 163 28.79 -2.06 -7.99
C LYS A 163 27.89 -1.72 -6.80
N ALA A 164 28.45 -1.16 -5.74
CA ALA A 164 27.68 -0.65 -4.62
C ALA A 164 26.79 0.51 -5.06
N VAL A 165 25.47 0.39 -4.88
CA VAL A 165 24.49 1.46 -5.14
C VAL A 165 23.70 1.71 -3.86
N GLN A 166 23.66 2.96 -3.42
CA GLN A 166 22.84 3.36 -2.28
C GLN A 166 21.36 3.30 -2.66
N ASP A 167 20.57 2.58 -1.86
CA ASP A 167 19.12 2.52 -1.93
C ASP A 167 18.54 3.24 -0.70
N VAL A 168 17.61 4.15 -0.96
CA VAL A 168 17.01 5.06 0.03
C VAL A 168 15.56 4.71 0.36
N SER A 169 14.99 3.70 -0.29
CA SER A 169 13.53 3.48 -0.25
C SER A 169 13.07 2.02 -0.23
N GLY A 170 13.97 1.06 -0.48
CA GLY A 170 13.68 -0.36 -0.44
C GLY A 170 13.80 -1.01 0.95
N PRO A 171 13.64 -2.34 1.05
CA PRO A 171 13.73 -3.10 2.30
C PRO A 171 14.98 -2.79 3.15
N GLY A 172 14.80 -2.51 4.44
CA GLY A 172 15.89 -2.17 5.36
C GLY A 172 16.28 -0.68 5.38
N THR A 173 15.57 0.16 4.63
CA THR A 173 15.72 1.64 4.71
C THR A 173 14.71 2.23 5.68
N ALA A 174 15.03 3.38 6.28
CA ALA A 174 14.11 4.12 7.13
C ALA A 174 12.82 4.50 6.42
N LEU A 175 12.87 4.83 5.13
CA LEU A 175 11.67 5.17 4.38
C LEU A 175 10.73 3.97 4.24
N MET A 176 11.27 2.76 4.02
CA MET A 176 10.47 1.53 4.01
C MET A 176 9.86 1.22 5.38
N GLU A 177 10.60 1.40 6.47
CA GLU A 177 10.07 1.18 7.82
C GLU A 177 8.93 2.15 8.16
N LEU A 178 9.10 3.43 7.81
CA LEU A 178 8.04 4.44 7.98
C LEU A 178 6.82 4.15 7.11
N ASP A 179 7.05 3.67 5.88
CA ASP A 179 6.00 3.26 4.96
C ASP A 179 5.17 2.10 5.54
N GLN A 180 5.83 1.02 5.99
CA GLN A 180 5.15 -0.12 6.61
C GLN A 180 4.42 0.28 7.89
N ALA A 181 5.01 1.12 8.72
CA ALA A 181 4.36 1.61 9.94
C ALA A 181 3.11 2.43 9.63
N ALA A 182 3.17 3.32 8.63
CA ALA A 182 2.05 4.16 8.25
C ALA A 182 0.90 3.34 7.64
N HIS A 183 1.21 2.36 6.78
CA HIS A 183 0.18 1.47 6.23
C HIS A 183 -0.47 0.57 7.29
N ARG A 184 0.29 0.05 8.26
CA ARG A 184 -0.28 -0.68 9.41
C ARG A 184 -1.19 0.21 10.26
N ALA A 185 -0.83 1.47 10.48
CA ALA A 185 -1.67 2.42 11.20
C ALA A 185 -3.00 2.71 10.45
N ILE A 186 -2.95 2.80 9.12
CA ILE A 186 -4.18 2.85 8.31
C ILE A 186 -5.00 1.59 8.49
N GLY A 187 -4.38 0.41 8.54
CA GLY A 187 -5.06 -0.86 8.85
C GLY A 187 -5.85 -0.79 10.15
N VAL A 188 -5.25 -0.28 11.23
CA VAL A 188 -5.94 -0.06 12.51
C VAL A 188 -7.15 0.87 12.34
N ALA A 189 -7.00 1.98 11.62
CA ALA A 189 -8.09 2.90 11.35
C ALA A 189 -9.22 2.24 10.53
N ALA A 190 -8.88 1.44 9.52
CA ALA A 190 -9.84 0.70 8.72
C ALA A 190 -10.61 -0.34 9.55
N ALA A 191 -9.94 -1.02 10.47
CA ALA A 191 -10.57 -1.96 11.41
C ALA A 191 -11.56 -1.23 12.34
N LEU A 192 -11.17 -0.08 12.89
CA LEU A 192 -12.05 0.75 13.72
C LEU A 192 -13.29 1.22 12.96
N VAL A 193 -13.12 1.74 11.74
CA VAL A 193 -14.23 2.21 10.90
C VAL A 193 -15.16 1.07 10.53
N THR A 194 -14.62 -0.10 10.15
CA THR A 194 -15.41 -1.30 9.84
C THR A 194 -16.27 -1.70 11.02
N THR A 195 -15.68 -1.78 12.22
CA THR A 195 -16.40 -2.16 13.43
C THR A 195 -17.46 -1.13 13.79
N TRP A 196 -17.14 0.16 13.74
CA TRP A 196 -18.06 1.23 14.06
C TRP A 196 -19.32 1.22 13.18
N PHE A 197 -19.15 1.06 11.87
CA PHE A 197 -20.29 0.92 10.94
C PHE A 197 -21.07 -0.36 11.16
N THR A 198 -20.39 -1.44 11.55
CA THR A 198 -21.03 -2.73 11.84
C THR A 198 -21.96 -2.65 13.03
N LEU A 199 -21.48 -2.11 14.15
CA LEU A 199 -22.25 -1.99 15.39
C LEU A 199 -23.44 -1.04 15.22
N ARG A 200 -23.26 0.12 14.56
CA ARG A 200 -24.35 1.08 14.33
C ARG A 200 -25.47 0.56 13.44
N LYS A 201 -25.20 -0.41 12.57
CA LYS A 201 -26.23 -1.02 11.71
C LYS A 201 -26.96 -2.16 12.42
N GLY A 202 -26.32 -2.80 13.39
CA GLY A 202 -26.96 -3.75 14.30
C GLY A 202 -28.08 -3.09 15.13
N ASP A 203 -27.93 -1.81 15.46
CA ASP A 203 -28.91 -1.02 16.22
C ASP A 203 -30.20 -0.69 15.48
N ARG A 204 -30.23 -0.91 14.16
CA ARG A 204 -31.39 -0.62 13.30
C ARG A 204 -32.23 -1.87 13.00
N ARG A 205 -32.01 -2.98 13.72
CA ARG A 205 -32.79 -4.21 13.68
C ARG A 205 -33.42 -4.46 15.03
#